data_AF-A0A382F5W8-F1
#
_entry.id   AF-A0A382F5W8-F1
#
_cell.length_a   1.000
_cell.length_b   1.000
_cell.length_c   1.000
_cell.angle_alpha   90.00
_cell.angle_beta   90.00
_cell.angle_gamma   90.00
#
_symmetry.space_group_name_H-M   'P 1'
#
loop_
_entity.id
_entity.type
_entity.pdbx_description
1 polymer ?
#
loop_
_entity_poly.entity_id
_entity_poly.type
_entity_poly.pdbx_seq_one_letter_code
_entity_poly.pdbx_strand_id
1 'polypeptide(L)'
;MVNPFKEVDWNPDLAARRLFAKSLVIGFPIIAVIFLLILRINTSAWETKVPVLIFGCGTGAGLLFWFIPQVSKPFYIIWYSLACAIGLVFGNLLLGVVYYLLITGLGLGMKLAKRDPLNRNFDRNKKTYWLDVKPPDNAKRYFNQY
;
A
#
# COMPACT_ATOMS: atom_id res chain seq x y z
N MET A 1 3.78 -4.10 14.89
CA MET A 1 4.05 -3.68 13.50
C MET A 1 5.25 -4.47 13.01
N VAL A 2 5.11 -5.22 11.92
CA VAL A 2 6.25 -5.90 11.28
C VAL A 2 7.22 -4.82 10.81
N ASN A 3 8.51 -4.95 11.10
CA ASN A 3 9.52 -3.99 10.67
C ASN A 3 9.82 -4.21 9.18
N PRO A 4 9.39 -3.33 8.26
CA PRO A 4 9.57 -3.56 6.83
C PRO A 4 11.03 -3.45 6.39
N PHE A 5 11.90 -2.83 7.19
CA PHE A 5 13.35 -2.79 6.93
C PHE A 5 14.03 -4.15 7.11
N LYS A 6 13.34 -5.12 7.74
CA LYS A 6 13.84 -6.49 7.89
C LYS A 6 13.68 -7.33 6.62
N GLU A 7 12.77 -6.93 5.73
CA GLU A 7 12.53 -7.58 4.43
C GLU A 7 13.45 -7.03 3.34
N VAL A 8 14.12 -5.90 3.59
CA VAL A 8 15.08 -5.32 2.65
C VAL A 8 16.34 -6.17 2.65
N ASP A 9 16.68 -6.72 1.48
CA ASP A 9 17.94 -7.42 1.28
C ASP A 9 19.10 -6.40 1.19
N TRP A 10 19.82 -6.24 2.31
CA TRP A 10 20.95 -5.31 2.44
C TRP A 10 22.19 -5.77 1.67
N ASN A 11 22.23 -7.03 1.21
CA ASN A 11 23.30 -7.54 0.37
C ASN A 11 22.73 -8.26 -0.85
N PRO A 12 22.14 -7.50 -1.80
CA PRO A 12 21.43 -8.11 -2.92
C PRO A 12 22.39 -8.96 -3.76
N ASP A 13 21.96 -10.17 -4.08
CA ASP A 13 22.64 -11.06 -5.02
C ASP A 13 22.67 -10.44 -6.44
N LEU A 14 23.59 -10.91 -7.29
CA LEU A 14 23.76 -10.40 -8.66
C LEU A 14 22.47 -10.50 -9.48
N ALA A 15 21.63 -11.50 -9.23
CA ALA A 15 20.33 -11.64 -9.87
C ALA A 15 19.36 -10.51 -9.48
N ALA A 16 19.29 -10.15 -8.19
CA ALA A 16 18.45 -9.07 -7.67
C ALA A 16 18.87 -7.70 -8.22
N ARG A 17 20.19 -7.46 -8.35
CA ARG A 17 20.72 -6.23 -8.94
C ARG A 17 20.36 -6.10 -10.43
N ARG A 18 20.41 -7.19 -11.18
CA ARG A 18 19.98 -7.22 -12.59
C ARG A 18 18.48 -7.06 -12.73
N LEU A 19 17.68 -7.57 -11.79
CA LEU A 19 16.22 -7.35 -11.78
C LEU A 19 15.88 -5.87 -11.60
N PHE A 20 16.61 -5.16 -10.73
CA PHE A 20 16.48 -3.71 -10.58
C PHE A 20 16.92 -2.93 -11.83
N ALA A 21 18.02 -3.34 -12.47
CA ALA A 21 18.42 -2.74 -13.74
C ALA A 21 17.37 -2.98 -14.84
N LYS A 22 16.78 -4.18 -14.91
CA LYS A 22 15.66 -4.50 -15.82
C LYS A 22 14.46 -3.60 -15.58
N SER A 23 14.06 -3.38 -14.33
CA SER A 23 12.92 -2.53 -14.02
C SER A 23 13.16 -1.06 -14.40
N LEU A 24 14.39 -0.55 -14.28
CA LEU A 24 14.76 0.77 -14.80
C LEU A 24 14.69 0.84 -16.34
N VAL A 25 15.30 -0.14 -17.02
CA VAL A 25 15.34 -0.19 -18.49
C VAL A 25 13.95 -0.31 -19.10
N ILE A 26 13.01 -0.98 -18.43
CA ILE A 26 11.62 -1.14 -18.90
C ILE A 26 10.74 0.02 -18.43
N GLY A 27 10.88 0.42 -17.17
CA GLY A 27 10.01 1.41 -16.53
C GLY A 27 10.18 2.81 -17.11
N PHE A 28 11.40 3.29 -17.31
CA PHE A 28 11.65 4.63 -17.83
C PHE A 28 11.12 4.86 -19.25
N PRO A 29 11.27 3.92 -20.20
CA PRO A 29 10.59 3.99 -21.49
C PRO A 29 9.07 4.07 -21.42
N ILE A 30 8.46 3.24 -20.57
CA ILE A 30 7.01 3.25 -20.41
C ILE A 30 6.56 4.61 -19.85
N ILE A 31 7.26 5.13 -18.85
CA ILE A 31 6.99 6.46 -18.27
C ILE A 31 7.17 7.55 -19.33
N ALA A 32 8.23 7.51 -20.13
CA ALA A 32 8.48 8.47 -21.19
C ALA A 32 7.36 8.46 -22.26
N VAL A 33 6.88 7.27 -22.65
CA VAL A 33 5.76 7.11 -23.59
C VAL A 33 4.47 7.64 -22.99
N ILE A 34 4.15 7.32 -21.72
CA ILE A 34 2.97 7.84 -21.03
C ILE A 34 3.02 9.37 -20.94
N PHE A 35 4.18 9.93 -20.59
CA PHE A 35 4.36 11.37 -20.47
C PHE A 35 4.22 12.07 -21.83
N LEU A 36 4.73 11.47 -22.90
CA LEU A 36 4.51 11.95 -24.28
C LEU A 36 3.01 11.94 -24.63
N LEU A 37 2.28 10.86 -24.31
CA LEU A 37 0.85 10.78 -24.56
C LEU A 37 0.04 11.81 -23.75
N ILE A 38 0.42 12.08 -22.50
CA ILE A 38 -0.21 13.11 -21.67
C ILE A 38 0.05 14.52 -22.23
N LEU A 39 1.30 14.83 -22.61
CA LEU A 39 1.64 16.11 -23.24
C LEU A 39 0.95 16.29 -24.59
N ARG A 40 0.80 15.21 -25.36
CA ARG A 40 0.05 15.21 -26.62
C ARG A 40 -1.42 15.58 -26.41
N ILE A 41 -2.05 15.04 -25.36
CA ILE A 41 -3.47 15.30 -25.05
C ILE A 41 -3.66 16.74 -24.51
N ASN A 42 -2.72 17.24 -23.70
CA ASN A 42 -2.87 18.52 -23.01
C ASN A 42 -2.46 19.73 -23.88
N THR A 43 -1.38 19.62 -24.64
CA THR A 43 -0.79 20.78 -25.34
C THR A 43 -1.00 20.74 -26.85
N SER A 44 -1.48 19.62 -27.42
CA SER A 44 -1.67 19.43 -28.88
C SER A 44 -0.43 19.76 -29.75
N ALA A 45 0.74 19.83 -29.12
CA ALA A 45 2.03 20.09 -29.75
C ALA A 45 2.96 18.90 -29.50
N TRP A 46 3.75 18.54 -30.51
CA TRP A 46 4.76 17.49 -30.41
C TRP A 46 6.04 18.05 -29.76
N GLU A 47 5.95 18.44 -28.50
CA GLU A 47 7.11 18.84 -27.70
C GLU A 47 7.88 17.58 -27.26
N THR A 48 8.69 17.05 -28.18
CA THR A 48 9.42 15.78 -28.03
C THR A 48 10.70 15.89 -27.21
N LYS A 49 11.18 17.12 -26.93
CA LYS A 49 12.46 17.35 -26.25
C LYS A 49 12.50 16.73 -24.85
N VAL A 50 11.47 16.97 -24.03
CA VAL A 50 11.42 16.49 -22.64
C VAL A 50 11.24 14.96 -22.57
N PRO A 51 10.31 14.33 -23.32
CA PRO A 51 10.18 12.87 -23.33
C PRO A 51 11.43 12.13 -23.83
N VAL A 52 12.10 12.64 -24.87
CA VAL A 52 13.32 12.02 -25.42
C VAL A 52 14.48 12.12 -24.43
N LEU A 53 14.59 13.22 -23.70
CA LEU A 53 15.63 13.38 -22.68
C LEU A 53 15.42 12.44 -21.49
N ILE A 54 14.16 12.27 -21.05
CA ILE A 54 13.80 11.28 -20.02
C ILE A 54 14.08 9.86 -20.51
N PHE A 55 13.74 9.55 -21.76
CA PHE A 55 14.02 8.26 -22.38
C PHE A 55 15.53 8.00 -22.44
N GLY A 56 16.32 8.94 -22.97
CA GLY A 56 17.77 8.79 -23.13
C GLY A 56 18.51 8.71 -21.80
N CYS A 57 18.19 9.58 -20.85
CA CYS A 57 18.81 9.56 -19.52
C CYS A 57 18.39 8.31 -18.72
N GLY A 58 17.12 7.91 -18.76
CA GLY A 58 16.62 6.75 -18.02
C GLY A 58 17.13 5.42 -18.57
N THR A 59 17.09 5.25 -19.90
CA THR A 59 17.62 4.04 -20.55
C THR A 59 19.14 3.97 -20.47
N GLY A 60 19.82 5.10 -20.65
CA GLY A 60 21.28 5.19 -20.49
C GLY A 60 21.73 4.83 -19.08
N ALA A 61 21.09 5.38 -18.05
CA ALA A 61 21.37 5.02 -16.67
C ALA A 61 21.06 3.55 -16.36
N GLY A 62 19.94 3.02 -16.88
CA GLY A 62 19.56 1.61 -16.73
C GLY A 62 20.58 0.65 -17.36
N LEU A 63 21.09 0.97 -18.56
CA LEU A 63 22.15 0.21 -19.22
C LEU A 63 23.48 0.31 -18.46
N LEU A 64 23.83 1.50 -17.95
CA LEU A 64 25.01 1.69 -17.09
C LEU A 64 24.96 0.81 -15.84
N PHE A 65 23.79 0.73 -15.19
CA PHE A 65 23.59 -0.13 -14.03
C PHE A 65 23.55 -1.62 -14.37
N TRP A 66 23.23 -1.97 -15.62
CA TRP A 66 23.34 -3.34 -16.11
C TRP A 66 24.80 -3.77 -16.27
N PHE A 67 25.64 -2.91 -16.87
CA PHE A 67 27.05 -3.21 -17.11
C PHE A 67 27.91 -3.07 -15.84
N ILE A 68 27.54 -2.18 -14.91
CA ILE A 68 28.28 -1.93 -13.66
C ILE A 68 27.39 -2.24 -12.44
N PRO A 69 27.20 -3.53 -12.09
CA PRO A 69 26.34 -3.96 -10.99
C PRO A 69 26.89 -3.62 -9.58
N GLN A 70 28.09 -3.04 -9.49
CA GLN A 70 28.67 -2.57 -8.24
C GLN A 70 28.08 -1.21 -7.82
N VAL A 71 27.81 -0.32 -8.79
CA VAL A 71 27.23 1.01 -8.52
C VAL A 71 25.73 0.92 -8.24
N SER A 72 25.05 -0.10 -8.78
CA SER A 72 23.62 -0.31 -8.54
C SER A 72 23.30 -0.76 -7.12
N LYS A 73 24.25 -1.34 -6.37
CA LYS A 73 24.03 -1.81 -5.00
C LYS A 73 23.63 -0.70 -4.01
N PRO A 74 24.40 0.39 -3.80
CA PRO A 74 24.00 1.44 -2.87
C PRO A 74 22.69 2.12 -3.29
N PHE A 75 22.47 2.31 -4.59
CA PHE A 75 21.25 2.93 -5.10
C PHE A 75 20.01 2.06 -4.86
N TYR A 76 20.13 0.74 -5.06
CA TYR A 76 19.08 -0.23 -4.73
C TYR A 76 18.68 -0.15 -3.26
N ILE A 77 19.66 -0.15 -2.36
CA ILE A 77 19.42 -0.11 -0.90
C ILE A 77 18.72 1.19 -0.50
N ILE A 78 19.19 2.33 -1.00
CA ILE A 78 18.58 3.64 -0.71
C ILE A 78 17.14 3.68 -1.22
N TRP A 79 16.93 3.23 -2.46
CA TRP A 79 15.60 3.23 -3.08
C TRP A 79 14.61 2.33 -2.33
N TYR A 80 15.02 1.12 -1.98
CA TYR A 80 14.17 0.20 -1.22
C TYR A 80 13.91 0.68 0.21
N SER A 81 14.91 1.25 0.88
CA SER A 81 14.73 1.84 2.21
C SER A 81 13.71 2.99 2.18
N LEU A 82 13.79 3.85 1.16
CA LEU A 82 12.80 4.91 0.95
C LEU A 82 11.40 4.34 0.69
N ALA A 83 11.29 3.32 -0.15
CA ALA A 83 10.03 2.64 -0.41
C ALA A 83 9.42 2.03 0.86
N CYS A 84 10.24 1.44 1.73
CA CYS A 84 9.78 0.95 3.05
C CYS A 84 9.30 2.08 3.96
N ALA A 85 10.01 3.20 4.02
CA ALA A 85 9.60 4.36 4.80
C ALA A 85 8.25 4.92 4.32
N ILE A 86 8.08 5.04 3.00
CA ILE A 86 6.80 5.42 2.38
C ILE A 86 5.72 4.41 2.73
N GLY A 87 6.01 3.11 2.63
CA GLY A 87 5.08 2.03 2.97
C GLY A 87 4.60 2.09 4.42
N LEU A 88 5.48 2.45 5.37
CA LEU A 88 5.09 2.67 6.76
C LEU A 88 4.11 3.83 6.90
N VAL A 89 4.41 4.97 6.27
CA VAL A 89 3.53 6.14 6.34
C VAL A 89 2.18 5.84 5.69
N PHE A 90 2.18 5.28 4.48
CA PHE A 90 0.97 4.95 3.75
C PHE A 90 0.15 3.84 4.41
N GLY A 91 0.79 2.82 4.98
CA GLY A 91 0.09 1.77 5.71
C GLY A 91 -0.69 2.31 6.91
N ASN A 92 -0.05 3.19 7.69
CA ASN A 92 -0.72 3.85 8.81
C ASN A 92 -1.78 4.85 8.34
N LEU A 93 -1.49 5.62 7.30
CA LEU A 93 -2.43 6.59 6.74
C LEU A 93 -3.67 5.89 6.21
N LEU A 94 -3.52 4.82 5.42
CA LEU A 94 -4.63 4.06 4.86
C LEU A 94 -5.48 3.42 5.97
N LEU A 95 -4.82 2.84 6.98
CA LEU A 95 -5.51 2.29 8.15
C LEU A 95 -6.33 3.37 8.87
N GLY A 96 -5.74 4.55 9.08
CA GLY A 96 -6.41 5.70 9.66
C GLY A 96 -7.60 6.17 8.81
N VAL A 97 -7.41 6.30 7.50
CA VAL A 97 -8.47 6.69 6.55
C VAL A 97 -9.62 5.69 6.57
N VAL A 98 -9.34 4.40 6.51
CA VAL A 98 -10.38 3.35 6.58
C VAL A 98 -11.11 3.41 7.92
N TYR A 99 -10.40 3.55 9.02
CA TYR A 99 -11.01 3.64 10.34
C TYR A 99 -11.92 4.88 10.50
N TYR A 100 -11.44 6.05 10.09
CA TYR A 100 -12.20 7.30 10.28
C TYR A 100 -13.27 7.54 9.21
N LEU A 101 -13.08 7.11 7.96
CA LEU A 101 -14.11 7.26 6.94
C LEU A 101 -15.13 6.12 6.97
N LEU A 102 -14.67 4.86 7.00
CA LEU A 102 -15.59 3.73 6.90
C LEU A 102 -16.16 3.38 8.27
N ILE A 103 -15.31 3.04 9.25
CA ILE A 103 -15.80 2.54 10.54
C ILE A 103 -16.52 3.65 11.31
N THR A 104 -15.89 4.82 11.42
CA THR A 104 -16.50 5.95 12.12
C THR A 104 -17.67 6.55 11.34
N GLY A 105 -17.60 6.60 10.01
CA GLY A 105 -18.74 7.01 9.16
C GLY A 105 -19.95 6.10 9.31
N LEU A 106 -19.76 4.78 9.33
CA LEU A 106 -20.83 3.82 9.64
C LEU A 106 -21.39 4.01 11.04
N GLY A 107 -20.51 4.22 12.04
CA GLY A 107 -20.92 4.52 13.41
C GLY A 107 -21.79 5.78 13.53
N LEU A 108 -21.39 6.86 12.85
CA LEU A 108 -22.15 8.10 12.75
C LEU A 108 -23.49 7.88 12.03
N GLY A 109 -23.49 7.12 10.93
CA GLY A 109 -24.71 6.75 10.20
C GLY A 109 -25.71 5.98 11.08
N MET A 110 -25.22 5.00 11.87
CA MET A 110 -26.06 4.27 12.83
C MET A 110 -26.60 5.20 13.93
N LYS A 111 -25.78 6.13 14.44
CA LYS A 111 -26.20 7.12 15.43
C LYS A 111 -27.31 8.04 14.88
N LEU A 112 -27.17 8.51 13.64
CA LEU A 112 -28.20 9.30 12.94
C LEU A 112 -29.50 8.50 12.72
N ALA A 113 -29.38 7.21 12.38
CA ALA A 113 -30.51 6.29 12.25
C ALA A 113 -31.11 5.84 13.59
N LYS A 114 -30.62 6.34 14.74
CA LYS A 114 -30.98 5.91 16.10
C LYS A 114 -30.88 4.39 16.32
N ARG A 115 -30.02 3.71 15.57
CA ARG A 115 -29.75 2.27 15.73
C ARG A 115 -28.56 2.10 16.65
N ASP A 116 -28.78 1.47 17.80
CA ASP A 116 -27.72 1.11 18.76
C ASP A 116 -27.67 -0.41 18.95
N PRO A 117 -27.08 -1.16 18.00
CA PRO A 117 -26.99 -2.62 18.10
C PRO A 117 -26.09 -3.09 19.25
N LEU A 118 -25.25 -2.20 19.78
CA LEU A 118 -24.31 -2.50 20.86
C LEU A 118 -24.85 -2.11 22.24
N ASN A 119 -26.09 -1.60 22.35
CA ASN A 119 -26.69 -1.12 23.60
C ASN A 119 -25.71 -0.27 24.43
N ARG A 120 -25.06 0.70 23.78
CA ARG A 120 -23.98 1.51 24.36
C ARG A 120 -24.49 2.52 25.39
N ASN A 121 -25.80 2.80 25.41
CA ASN A 121 -26.41 3.67 26.40
C ASN A 121 -26.40 3.03 27.79
N PHE A 122 -25.82 3.76 28.75
CA PHE A 122 -25.77 3.35 30.15
C PHE A 122 -27.10 3.66 30.84
N ASP A 123 -27.83 2.61 31.22
CA ASP A 123 -29.06 2.65 32.00
C ASP A 123 -28.76 2.42 33.50
N ARG A 124 -28.76 3.49 34.28
CA ARG A 124 -28.45 3.45 35.72
C ARG A 124 -29.53 2.74 36.55
N ASN A 125 -30.71 2.51 35.99
CA ASN A 125 -31.81 1.80 36.67
C ASN A 125 -31.79 0.29 36.43
N LYS A 126 -30.92 -0.22 35.54
CA LYS A 126 -30.77 -1.66 35.35
C LYS A 126 -29.94 -2.30 36.46
N LYS A 127 -30.51 -3.33 37.07
CA LYS A 127 -29.84 -4.15 38.11
C LYS A 127 -28.65 -4.96 37.54
N THR A 128 -28.70 -5.31 36.25
CA THR A 128 -27.61 -5.98 35.52
C THR A 128 -27.76 -5.73 34.00
N TYR A 129 -26.63 -5.67 33.28
CA TYR A 129 -26.59 -5.60 31.82
C TYR A 129 -26.46 -6.96 31.15
N TRP A 130 -26.51 -8.04 31.92
CA TRP A 130 -26.49 -9.40 31.39
C TRP A 130 -27.65 -9.62 30.42
N LEU A 131 -27.31 -10.10 29.22
CA LEU A 131 -28.27 -10.58 28.23
C LEU A 131 -28.31 -12.10 28.34
N ASP A 132 -29.49 -12.66 28.66
CA ASP A 132 -29.66 -14.10 28.70
C ASP A 132 -29.43 -14.68 27.30
N VAL A 133 -28.44 -15.56 27.20
CA VAL A 133 -28.18 -16.33 25.98
C VAL A 133 -29.27 -17.39 25.88
N LYS A 134 -29.95 -17.46 24.73
CA LYS A 134 -30.92 -18.54 24.49
C LYS A 134 -30.23 -19.88 24.68
N PRO A 135 -30.78 -20.79 25.52
CA PRO A 135 -30.20 -22.09 25.69
C PRO A 135 -30.13 -22.80 24.33
N PRO A 136 -29.01 -23.47 24.03
CA PRO A 136 -28.88 -24.22 22.78
C PRO A 136 -29.95 -25.32 22.72
N ASP A 137 -30.66 -25.45 21.60
CA ASP A 137 -31.67 -26.50 21.41
C ASP A 137 -31.12 -27.93 21.60
N ASN A 138 -29.80 -28.11 21.45
CA ASN A 138 -29.17 -29.41 21.58
C ASN A 138 -27.73 -29.31 22.11
N ALA A 139 -27.48 -29.91 23.27
CA ALA A 139 -26.16 -29.97 23.90
C ALA A 139 -25.11 -30.71 23.03
N LYS A 140 -25.54 -31.63 22.14
CA LYS A 140 -24.64 -32.36 21.23
C LYS A 140 -23.95 -31.46 20.21
N ARG A 141 -24.50 -30.27 19.94
CA ARG A 141 -23.91 -29.30 18.99
C ARG A 141 -22.54 -28.78 19.46
N TYR A 142 -22.28 -28.77 20.76
CA TYR A 142 -20.97 -28.40 21.32
C TYR A 142 -19.89 -29.45 21.06
N PHE A 143 -20.26 -30.72 20.91
CA PHE A 143 -19.31 -31.81 20.73
C PHE A 143 -18.88 -32.02 19.26
N ASN A 144 -19.56 -31.39 18.30
CA ASN A 144 -19.31 -31.51 16.86
C ASN A 144 -18.64 -30.26 16.27
N GLN A 145 -17.91 -29.49 17.08
CA GLN A 145 -17.35 -28.20 16.65
C GLN A 145 -16.00 -28.32 15.91
N TYR A 146 -15.45 -29.53 15.78
CA TYR A 146 -14.22 -29.84 15.05
C TYR A 146 -14.41 -31.10 14.21
#